data_AF-A0A7V4N6C8-F1
#
_entry.id   AF-A0A7V4N6C8-F1
#
_cell.length_a   1.000
_cell.length_b   1.000
_cell.length_c   1.000
_cell.angle_alpha   90.00
_cell.angle_beta   90.00
_cell.angle_gamma   90.00
#
_symmetry.space_group_name_H-M   'P 1'
#
loop_
_entity.id
_entity.type
_entity.pdbx_description
1 polymer ?
#
loop_
_entity_poly.entity_id
_entity_poly.type
_entity_poly.pdbx_seq_one_letter_code
_entity_poly.pdbx_strand_id
1 'polypeptide(L)'
;MMPGTTHPIVDDLRSAFQQLEGMAVLDEVVLGYLFGSHARGQAGPLSDIDIAVLLADTVTEASAFEQRLTLMDEISHRLRTNAVDVVVLNHAPLALAYRVLRDGVLIYCRDELKRIEFTARTVNMYLDFEPFLKRQERAILERARKGELLNGHNPHRGALERYRRLRERLKGPAEPDL
;
A
#
# COMPACT_ATOMS: atom_id res chain seq x y z
N MET A 1 -2.17 -26.78 -19.07
CA MET A 1 -2.92 -26.92 -17.81
C MET A 1 -2.00 -27.63 -16.84
N MET A 2 -1.24 -26.88 -16.04
CA MET A 2 -0.37 -27.45 -15.00
C MET A 2 -1.16 -27.49 -13.67
N PRO A 3 -1.03 -28.55 -12.88
CA PRO A 3 -1.78 -28.74 -11.64
C PRO A 3 -1.39 -27.65 -10.64
N GLY A 4 -2.37 -27.21 -9.85
CA GLY A 4 -2.22 -26.13 -8.87
C GLY A 4 -1.11 -26.44 -7.87
N THR A 5 0.00 -25.71 -7.99
CA THR A 5 0.94 -25.54 -6.90
C THR A 5 0.28 -24.64 -5.87
N THR A 6 -0.29 -25.24 -4.84
CA THR A 6 -0.54 -24.53 -3.58
C THR A 6 0.82 -23.97 -3.14
N HIS A 7 0.98 -22.66 -3.20
CA HIS A 7 2.22 -22.02 -2.77
C HIS A 7 2.38 -22.29 -1.27
N PRO A 8 3.50 -22.89 -0.80
CA PRO A 8 3.71 -23.22 0.63
C PRO A 8 3.39 -22.04 1.55
N ILE A 9 3.74 -20.84 1.09
CA ILE A 9 3.55 -19.59 1.81
C ILE A 9 2.08 -19.22 2.05
N VAL A 10 1.17 -19.62 1.17
CA VAL A 10 -0.28 -19.35 1.33
C VAL A 10 -0.82 -20.15 2.51
N ASP A 11 -0.41 -21.41 2.64
CA ASP A 11 -0.85 -22.27 3.72
C ASP A 11 -0.20 -21.87 5.06
N ASP A 12 1.07 -21.45 5.03
CA ASP A 12 1.75 -20.86 6.19
C ASP A 12 1.05 -19.57 6.64
N LEU A 13 0.68 -18.69 5.72
CA LEU A 13 -0.05 -17.46 6.01
C LEU A 13 -1.45 -17.75 6.57
N ARG A 14 -2.20 -18.68 5.99
CA ARG A 14 -3.50 -19.09 6.54
C ARG A 14 -3.37 -19.60 7.97
N SER A 15 -2.36 -20.42 8.23
CA SER A 15 -2.06 -20.94 9.56
C SER A 15 -1.68 -19.83 10.54
N ALA A 16 -0.88 -18.87 10.10
CA ALA A 16 -0.50 -17.71 10.90
C ALA A 16 -1.72 -16.84 11.24
N PHE A 17 -2.59 -16.54 10.27
CA PHE A 17 -3.81 -15.77 10.51
C PHE A 17 -4.79 -16.48 11.45
N GLN A 18 -4.93 -17.81 11.35
CA GLN A 18 -5.75 -18.59 12.30
C GLN A 18 -5.20 -18.50 13.74
N GLN A 19 -3.88 -18.55 13.92
CA GLN A 19 -3.27 -18.39 15.24
C GLN A 19 -3.48 -16.97 15.80
N LEU A 20 -3.36 -15.95 14.95
CA LEU A 20 -3.57 -14.55 15.34
C LEU A 20 -5.02 -14.26 15.70
N GLU A 21 -5.98 -14.90 15.01
CA GLU A 21 -7.39 -14.85 15.36
C GLU A 21 -7.63 -15.41 16.76
N GLY A 22 -7.01 -16.55 17.10
CA GLY A 22 -7.10 -17.12 18.45
C GLY A 22 -6.49 -16.26 19.56
N MET A 23 -5.63 -15.30 19.22
CA MET A 23 -5.02 -14.35 20.14
C MET A 23 -5.72 -12.99 20.17
N ALA A 24 -6.86 -12.84 19.50
CA ALA A 24 -7.60 -11.58 19.34
C ALA A 24 -6.80 -10.44 18.65
N VAL A 25 -5.68 -10.77 18.00
CA VAL A 25 -4.86 -9.79 17.26
C VAL A 25 -5.56 -9.33 15.98
N LEU A 26 -6.45 -10.17 15.44
CA LEU A 26 -7.21 -9.87 14.22
C LEU A 26 -8.54 -9.19 14.48
N ASP A 27 -8.86 -8.77 15.72
CA ASP A 27 -10.18 -8.21 16.09
C ASP A 27 -10.64 -7.05 15.21
N GLU A 28 -9.70 -6.27 14.69
CA GLU A 28 -9.98 -5.15 13.79
C GLU A 28 -9.88 -5.52 12.30
N VAL A 29 -9.42 -6.73 11.97
CA VAL A 29 -9.19 -7.20 10.59
C VAL A 29 -10.44 -7.88 10.06
N VAL A 30 -10.92 -7.42 8.91
CA VAL A 30 -12.07 -7.98 8.20
C VAL A 30 -11.62 -8.98 7.14
N LEU A 31 -10.58 -8.62 6.38
CA LEU A 31 -10.06 -9.42 5.24
C LEU A 31 -8.54 -9.37 5.21
N GLY A 32 -7.92 -10.43 4.71
CA GLY A 32 -6.50 -10.50 4.39
C GLY A 32 -6.27 -11.17 3.04
N TYR A 33 -5.41 -10.57 2.22
CA TYR A 33 -4.97 -11.09 0.93
C TYR A 33 -3.45 -11.16 0.87
N LEU A 34 -2.91 -12.27 0.39
CA LEU A 34 -1.55 -12.29 -0.16
C LEU A 34 -1.60 -11.67 -1.56
N PHE A 35 -0.75 -10.70 -1.86
CA PHE A 35 -0.63 -10.14 -3.21
C PHE A 35 0.83 -10.13 -3.67
N GLY A 36 1.12 -9.37 -4.73
CA GLY A 36 2.50 -9.18 -5.16
C GLY A 36 3.08 -10.39 -5.89
N SER A 37 4.40 -10.56 -5.77
CA SER A 37 5.16 -11.55 -6.53
C SER A 37 4.83 -13.00 -6.11
N HIS A 38 4.59 -13.22 -4.82
CA HIS A 38 4.19 -14.52 -4.28
C HIS A 38 2.81 -14.95 -4.76
N ALA A 39 1.83 -14.04 -4.79
CA ALA A 39 0.50 -14.36 -5.31
C ALA A 39 0.51 -14.70 -6.81
N ARG A 40 1.40 -14.07 -7.60
CA ARG A 40 1.53 -14.32 -9.05
C ARG A 40 2.43 -15.52 -9.40
N GLY A 41 3.03 -16.19 -8.43
CA GLY A 41 4.01 -17.27 -8.65
C GLY A 41 5.30 -16.82 -9.33
N GLN A 42 5.63 -15.53 -9.21
CA GLN A 42 6.83 -14.91 -9.79
C GLN A 42 7.88 -14.58 -8.71
N ALA A 43 7.66 -15.02 -7.47
CA ALA A 43 8.56 -14.76 -6.36
C ALA A 43 9.91 -15.46 -6.56
N GLY A 44 10.99 -14.72 -6.31
CA GLY A 44 12.34 -15.24 -6.21
C GLY A 44 12.79 -15.39 -4.75
N PRO A 45 14.05 -15.83 -4.51
CA PRO A 45 14.58 -16.06 -3.16
C PRO A 45 14.64 -14.81 -2.25
N LEU A 46 14.57 -13.61 -2.84
CA LEU A 46 14.64 -12.32 -2.15
C LEU A 46 13.30 -11.56 -2.20
N SER A 47 12.21 -12.20 -2.60
CA SER A 47 10.93 -11.55 -2.75
C SER A 47 10.23 -11.34 -1.41
N ASP A 48 9.88 -10.09 -1.12
CA ASP A 48 9.06 -9.71 0.04
C ASP A 48 7.66 -10.33 -0.05
N ILE A 49 7.09 -10.66 1.11
CA ILE A 49 5.74 -11.17 1.30
C ILE A 49 4.80 -9.99 1.45
N ASP A 50 4.09 -9.68 0.36
CA ASP A 50 3.14 -8.56 0.31
C ASP A 50 1.75 -8.99 0.79
N ILE A 51 1.28 -8.43 1.90
CA ILE A 51 -0.01 -8.76 2.52
C ILE A 51 -0.89 -7.51 2.56
N ALA A 52 -2.13 -7.61 2.09
CA ALA A 52 -3.10 -6.53 2.14
C ALA A 52 -4.23 -6.88 3.08
N VAL A 53 -4.53 -5.99 4.03
CA VAL A 53 -5.61 -6.18 5.01
C VAL A 53 -6.67 -5.09 4.88
N LEU A 54 -7.93 -5.48 5.02
CA LEU A 54 -9.04 -4.54 5.20
C LEU A 54 -9.39 -4.53 6.69
N LEU A 55 -9.39 -3.34 7.29
CA LEU A 55 -9.79 -3.14 8.69
C LEU A 55 -11.25 -2.71 8.78
N ALA A 56 -11.84 -2.93 9.95
CA ALA A 56 -13.22 -2.51 10.23
C ALA A 56 -13.38 -0.99 10.08
N ASP A 57 -14.55 -0.54 9.64
CA ASP A 57 -14.82 0.88 9.37
C ASP A 57 -14.74 1.77 10.64
N THR A 58 -14.77 1.16 11.83
CA THR A 58 -14.65 1.83 13.13
C THR A 58 -13.20 2.21 13.49
N VAL A 59 -12.22 1.68 12.76
CA VAL A 59 -10.79 1.87 13.05
C VAL A 59 -10.34 3.24 12.56
N THR A 60 -9.71 4.01 13.44
CA THR A 60 -9.13 5.32 13.08
C THR A 60 -7.82 5.16 12.30
N GLU A 61 -7.40 6.19 11.57
CA GLU A 61 -6.12 6.15 10.81
C GLU A 61 -4.90 5.86 11.73
N ALA A 62 -4.87 6.45 12.92
CA ALA A 62 -3.81 6.19 13.89
C ALA A 62 -3.82 4.72 14.36
N SER A 63 -5.01 4.20 14.69
CA SER A 63 -5.18 2.78 15.05
C SER A 63 -4.82 1.84 13.90
N ALA A 64 -5.16 2.20 12.67
CA ALA A 64 -4.83 1.41 11.48
C ALA A 64 -3.32 1.31 11.25
N PHE A 65 -2.56 2.36 11.57
CA PHE A 65 -1.10 2.34 11.49
C PHE A 65 -0.49 1.43 12.56
N GLU A 66 -0.95 1.52 13.81
CA GLU A 66 -0.51 0.63 14.90
C GLU A 66 -0.87 -0.84 14.60
N GLN A 67 -2.07 -1.08 14.07
CA GLN A 67 -2.51 -2.40 13.66
C GLN A 67 -1.65 -2.95 12.52
N ARG A 68 -1.29 -2.11 11.55
CA ARG A 68 -0.35 -2.49 10.47
C ARG A 68 0.99 -2.92 11.05
N LEU A 69 1.58 -2.15 11.95
CA LEU A 69 2.87 -2.48 12.58
C LEU A 69 2.80 -3.77 13.40
N THR A 70 1.73 -3.95 14.16
CA THR A 70 1.47 -5.16 14.96
C THR A 70 1.40 -6.39 14.06
N LEU A 71 0.62 -6.31 12.98
CA LEU A 71 0.51 -7.40 12.01
C LEU A 71 1.84 -7.70 11.32
N MET A 72 2.62 -6.67 10.95
CA MET A 72 3.94 -6.87 10.37
C MET A 72 4.86 -7.64 11.31
N ASP A 73 4.95 -7.25 12.58
CA ASP A 73 5.81 -7.91 13.57
C ASP A 73 5.37 -9.35 13.85
N GLU A 74 4.09 -9.56 14.12
CA GLU A 74 3.53 -10.86 14.45
C GLU A 74 3.63 -11.88 13.29
N ILE A 75 3.41 -11.43 12.05
CA ILE A 75 3.56 -12.26 10.86
C ILE A 75 5.03 -12.54 10.57
N SER A 76 5.89 -11.53 10.70
CA SER A 76 7.35 -11.69 10.53
C SER A 76 7.92 -12.71 11.51
N HIS A 77 7.49 -12.65 12.77
CA HIS A 77 7.92 -13.60 13.80
C HIS A 77 7.52 -15.04 13.48
N ARG A 78 6.27 -15.25 13.02
CA ARG A 78 5.75 -16.59 12.68
C ARG A 78 6.39 -17.18 11.44
N LEU A 79 6.59 -16.36 10.41
CA LEU A 79 7.23 -16.79 9.16
C LEU A 79 8.76 -16.78 9.25
N ARG A 80 9.33 -16.33 10.38
CA ARG A 80 10.78 -16.23 10.63
C ARG A 80 11.51 -15.45 9.54
N THR A 81 10.88 -14.39 9.05
CA THR A 81 11.43 -13.52 8.00
C THR A 81 11.06 -12.07 8.28
N ASN A 82 11.97 -11.16 7.98
CA ASN A 82 11.73 -9.72 8.08
C ASN A 82 11.22 -9.12 6.75
N ALA A 83 11.07 -9.95 5.72
CA ALA A 83 10.65 -9.56 4.39
C ALA A 83 9.11 -9.62 4.27
N VAL A 84 8.40 -8.89 5.13
CA VAL A 84 6.93 -8.81 5.14
C VAL A 84 6.54 -7.34 5.01
N ASP A 85 5.69 -7.01 4.03
CA ASP A 85 5.03 -5.72 3.94
C ASP A 85 3.52 -5.88 4.09
N VAL A 86 2.92 -5.08 4.95
CA VAL A 86 1.47 -5.07 5.17
C VAL A 86 0.90 -3.75 4.66
N VAL A 87 -0.13 -3.83 3.82
CA VAL A 87 -0.85 -2.68 3.28
C VAL A 87 -2.26 -2.64 3.85
N VAL A 88 -2.68 -1.49 4.37
CA VAL A 88 -4.06 -1.26 4.83
C VAL A 88 -4.91 -0.75 3.66
N LEU A 89 -5.87 -1.57 3.23
CA LEU A 89 -6.73 -1.32 2.07
C LEU A 89 -7.69 -0.14 2.26
N ASN A 90 -8.03 0.22 3.50
CA ASN A 90 -8.91 1.35 3.82
C ASN A 90 -8.39 2.68 3.22
N HIS A 91 -7.07 2.83 3.10
CA HIS A 91 -6.41 4.04 2.62
C HIS A 91 -5.46 3.79 1.44
N ALA A 92 -5.44 2.57 0.90
CA ALA A 92 -4.59 2.23 -0.21
C ALA A 92 -5.02 2.97 -1.50
N PRO A 93 -4.07 3.37 -2.36
CA PRO A 93 -4.40 3.90 -3.68
C PRO A 93 -5.31 2.94 -4.46
N LEU A 94 -6.31 3.47 -5.16
CA LEU A 94 -7.31 2.68 -5.89
C LEU A 94 -6.69 1.63 -6.84
N ALA A 95 -5.61 1.99 -7.54
CA ALA A 95 -4.91 1.08 -8.44
C ALA A 95 -4.24 -0.09 -7.72
N LEU A 96 -3.78 0.12 -6.48
CA LEU A 96 -3.21 -0.94 -5.63
C LEU A 96 -4.32 -1.84 -5.09
N ALA A 97 -5.39 -1.25 -4.54
CA ALA A 97 -6.54 -2.01 -4.04
C ALA A 97 -7.15 -2.91 -5.14
N TYR A 98 -7.33 -2.38 -6.35
CA TYR A 98 -7.78 -3.17 -7.49
C TYR A 98 -6.80 -4.31 -7.84
N ARG A 99 -5.49 -4.05 -7.82
CA ARG A 99 -4.48 -5.08 -8.09
C ARG A 99 -4.50 -6.19 -7.05
N VAL A 100 -4.69 -5.86 -5.77
CA VAL A 100 -4.85 -6.82 -4.69
C VAL A 100 -6.08 -7.70 -4.95
N LEU A 101 -7.22 -7.12 -5.34
CA LEU A 101 -8.42 -7.91 -5.63
C LEU A 101 -8.31 -8.77 -6.89
N ARG A 102 -7.59 -8.29 -7.91
CA ARG A 102 -7.44 -8.98 -9.20
C ARG A 102 -6.45 -10.14 -9.12
N ASP A 103 -5.30 -9.93 -8.51
CA ASP A 103 -4.17 -10.88 -8.52
C ASP A 103 -3.95 -11.55 -7.16
N GLY A 104 -4.58 -11.05 -6.11
CA GLY A 104 -4.33 -11.53 -4.75
C GLY A 104 -5.06 -12.83 -4.42
N VAL A 105 -4.49 -13.57 -3.47
CA VAL A 105 -5.03 -14.80 -2.92
C VAL A 105 -5.62 -14.50 -1.55
N LEU A 106 -6.91 -14.78 -1.36
CA LEU A 106 -7.58 -14.61 -0.07
C LEU A 106 -6.98 -15.58 0.96
N ILE A 107 -6.45 -15.03 2.05
CA ILE A 107 -5.84 -15.79 3.16
C ILE A 107 -6.67 -15.70 4.45
N TYR A 108 -7.45 -14.64 4.63
CA TYR A 108 -8.32 -14.46 5.79
C TYR A 108 -9.60 -13.71 5.41
N CYS A 109 -10.74 -14.15 5.93
CA CYS A 109 -12.02 -13.50 5.73
C CYS A 109 -12.94 -13.73 6.92
N ARG A 110 -13.26 -12.66 7.63
CA ARG A 110 -14.21 -12.66 8.74
C ARG A 110 -15.63 -12.33 8.31
N ASP A 111 -15.78 -11.37 7.40
CA ASP A 111 -17.07 -10.90 6.90
C ASP A 111 -17.10 -10.95 5.37
N GLU A 112 -17.82 -11.95 4.85
CA GLU A 112 -17.97 -12.20 3.43
C GLU A 112 -18.81 -11.12 2.72
N LEU A 113 -19.79 -10.52 3.41
CA LEU A 113 -20.59 -9.45 2.84
C LEU A 113 -19.74 -8.19 2.65
N LYS A 114 -18.91 -7.85 3.64
CA LYS A 114 -17.94 -6.76 3.53
C LYS A 114 -16.92 -7.01 2.42
N ARG A 115 -16.50 -8.27 2.22
CA ARG A 115 -15.63 -8.65 1.08
C ARG A 115 -16.27 -8.31 -0.25
N ILE A 116 -17.53 -8.72 -0.44
CA ILE A 116 -18.28 -8.48 -1.68
C ILE A 116 -18.50 -6.98 -1.89
N GLU A 117 -18.93 -6.25 -0.86
CA GLU A 117 -19.13 -4.80 -0.90
C GLU A 117 -17.86 -4.06 -1.31
N PHE A 118 -16.74 -4.35 -0.62
CA PHE A 118 -15.45 -3.75 -0.91
C PHE A 118 -14.97 -4.06 -2.32
N THR A 119 -15.17 -5.30 -2.78
CA THR A 119 -14.77 -5.73 -4.12
C THR A 119 -15.57 -4.99 -5.19
N ALA A 120 -16.90 -4.98 -5.07
CA ALA A 120 -17.77 -4.32 -6.03
C ALA A 120 -17.47 -2.81 -6.12
N ARG A 121 -17.31 -2.14 -4.97
CA ARG A 121 -16.97 -0.71 -4.91
C ARG A 121 -15.63 -0.42 -5.57
N THR A 122 -14.60 -1.17 -5.21
CA THR A 122 -13.24 -0.97 -5.73
C THR A 122 -13.17 -1.23 -7.24
N VAL A 123 -13.82 -2.28 -7.73
CA VAL A 123 -13.84 -2.61 -9.17
C VAL A 123 -14.59 -1.53 -9.96
N ASN A 124 -15.76 -1.10 -9.50
CA ASN A 124 -16.52 -0.04 -10.18
C ASN A 124 -15.72 1.26 -10.26
N MET A 125 -15.18 1.73 -9.13
CA MET A 125 -14.35 2.94 -9.09
C MET A 125 -13.12 2.82 -9.99
N TYR A 126 -12.47 1.66 -10.01
CA TYR A 126 -11.30 1.44 -10.85
C TYR A 126 -11.66 1.51 -12.33
N LEU A 127 -12.76 0.88 -12.76
CA LEU A 127 -13.18 0.89 -14.16
C LEU A 127 -13.53 2.32 -14.64
N ASP A 128 -14.17 3.12 -13.80
CA ASP A 128 -14.44 4.53 -14.10
C ASP A 128 -13.15 5.35 -14.20
N PHE A 129 -12.14 5.02 -13.40
CA PHE A 129 -10.86 5.74 -13.35
C PHE A 129 -9.80 5.21 -14.34
N GLU A 130 -9.99 4.01 -14.89
CA GLU A 130 -9.05 3.32 -15.77
C GLU A 130 -8.62 4.17 -16.98
N PRO A 131 -9.52 4.91 -17.67
CA PRO A 131 -9.12 5.78 -18.78
C PRO A 131 -8.16 6.89 -18.37
N PHE A 132 -8.29 7.42 -17.15
CA PHE A 132 -7.42 8.46 -16.61
C PHE A 132 -6.04 7.89 -16.26
N LEU A 133 -5.99 6.72 -15.64
CA LEU A 133 -4.73 6.02 -15.34
C LEU A 133 -3.96 5.71 -16.62
N LYS A 134 -4.63 5.16 -17.65
CA LYS A 134 -4.02 4.87 -18.96
C LYS A 134 -3.47 6.14 -19.62
N ARG A 135 -4.18 7.27 -19.51
CA ARG A 135 -3.71 8.56 -20.03
C ARG A 135 -2.47 9.05 -19.29
N GLN A 136 -2.48 8.98 -17.96
CA GLN A 136 -1.34 9.38 -17.13
C GLN A 136 -0.12 8.51 -17.41
N GLU A 137 -0.29 7.19 -17.48
CA GLU A 137 0.78 6.24 -17.78
C GLU A 137 1.43 6.54 -19.14
N ARG A 138 0.62 6.75 -20.19
CA ARG A 138 1.13 7.15 -21.52
C ARG A 138 1.94 8.44 -21.45
N ALA A 139 1.44 9.46 -20.75
CA ALA A 139 2.16 10.73 -20.62
C ALA A 139 3.50 10.58 -19.86
N ILE A 140 3.53 9.75 -18.82
CA ILE A 140 4.77 9.43 -18.08
C ILE A 140 5.76 8.70 -18.98
N LEU A 141 5.32 7.67 -19.71
CA LEU A 141 6.17 6.91 -20.63
C LEU A 141 6.70 7.77 -21.78
N GLU A 142 5.90 8.68 -22.32
CA GLU A 142 6.35 9.63 -23.33
C GLU A 142 7.43 10.56 -22.80
N ARG A 143 7.26 11.10 -21.58
CA ARG A 143 8.30 11.91 -20.91
C ARG A 143 9.56 11.10 -20.63
N ALA A 144 9.42 9.83 -20.26
CA ALA A 144 10.54 8.90 -20.07
C ALA A 144 11.36 8.73 -21.35
N ARG A 145 10.68 8.46 -22.46
CA ARG A 145 11.30 8.32 -23.78
C ARG A 145 12.03 9.59 -24.23
N LYS A 146 11.51 10.76 -23.86
CA LYS A 146 12.13 12.07 -24.14
C LYS A 146 13.25 12.44 -23.15
N GLY A 147 13.50 11.65 -22.10
CA GLY A 147 14.47 11.98 -21.05
C GLY A 147 14.01 13.09 -20.10
N GLU A 148 12.71 13.39 -20.07
CA GLU A 148 12.13 14.55 -19.38
C GLU A 148 11.54 14.21 -18.00
N LEU A 149 11.61 12.94 -17.55
CA LEU A 149 11.03 12.52 -16.25
C LEU A 149 11.53 13.36 -15.06
N LEU A 150 12.83 13.69 -15.07
CA LEU A 150 13.48 14.48 -14.02
C LEU A 150 13.34 15.99 -14.23
N ASN A 151 12.88 16.43 -15.41
CA ASN A 151 12.76 17.84 -15.79
C ASN A 151 11.34 18.41 -15.56
N GLY A 152 10.51 17.70 -14.79
CA GLY A 152 9.17 18.13 -14.43
C GLY A 152 9.14 19.46 -13.64
N HIS A 153 7.96 20.10 -13.63
CA HIS A 153 7.72 21.30 -12.84
C HIS A 153 7.97 21.01 -11.35
N ASN A 154 9.10 21.46 -10.82
CA ASN A 154 9.40 21.40 -9.41
C ASN A 154 8.79 22.64 -8.74
N PRO A 155 7.70 22.54 -7.95
CA PRO A 155 7.09 23.69 -7.27
C PRO A 155 8.06 24.35 -6.26
N HIS A 156 9.13 23.63 -5.88
CA HIS A 156 10.20 24.11 -5.03
C HIS A 156 11.45 24.58 -5.80
N ARG A 157 11.40 24.67 -7.14
CA ARG A 157 12.47 25.31 -7.91
C ARG A 157 12.59 26.77 -7.44
N GLY A 158 13.78 27.17 -7.02
CA GLY A 158 14.04 28.48 -6.43
C GLY A 158 13.57 28.65 -4.97
N ALA A 159 13.06 27.61 -4.29
CA ALA A 159 12.70 27.71 -2.87
C ALA A 159 13.89 28.07 -1.99
N LEU A 160 15.07 27.50 -2.29
CA LEU A 160 16.33 27.84 -1.61
C LEU A 160 16.73 29.30 -1.84
N GLU A 161 16.57 29.84 -3.05
CA GLU A 161 16.85 31.25 -3.34
C GLU A 161 15.85 32.19 -2.66
N ARG A 162 14.58 31.80 -2.56
CA ARG A 162 13.57 32.55 -1.80
C ARG A 162 13.91 32.57 -0.31
N TYR A 163 14.33 31.43 0.25
CA TYR A 163 14.74 31.34 1.65
C TYR A 163 16.03 32.13 1.91
N ARG A 164 16.99 32.12 0.97
CA ARG A 164 18.23 32.90 1.05
C ARG A 164 17.95 34.40 1.04
N ARG A 165 17.08 34.86 0.12
CA ARG A 165 16.61 36.26 0.07
C ARG A 165 15.84 36.67 1.32
N LEU A 166 14.98 35.80 1.86
CA LEU A 166 14.26 36.06 3.10
C LEU A 166 15.21 36.17 4.29
N ARG A 167 16.20 35.26 4.39
CA ARG A 167 17.22 35.29 5.45
C ARG A 167 18.11 36.53 5.36
N GLU A 168 18.45 37.00 4.17
CA GLU A 168 19.20 38.25 3.99
C GLU A 168 18.36 39.47 4.37
N ARG A 169 17.06 39.51 4.02
CA ARG A 169 16.14 40.57 4.49
C ARG A 169 15.99 40.60 6.02
N LEU A 170 15.90 39.42 6.64
CA LEU A 170 15.79 39.29 8.11
C LEU A 170 17.11 39.55 8.85
N LYS A 171 18.24 39.59 8.13
CA LYS A 171 19.56 39.99 8.66
C LYS A 171 19.89 41.47 8.40
N GLY A 172 19.02 42.21 7.72
CA GLY A 172 19.11 43.67 7.66
C GLY A 172 18.92 44.27 9.06
N PRO A 173 19.54 45.44 9.36
CA PRO A 173 19.44 46.04 10.68
C PRO A 173 17.98 46.34 11.01
N ALA A 174 17.55 45.98 12.21
CA ALA A 174 16.30 46.49 12.77
C ALA A 174 16.39 48.02 12.75
N GLU A 175 15.49 48.69 12.05
CA GLU A 175 15.33 50.14 12.19
C GLU A 175 15.07 50.43 13.68
N PRO A 176 15.77 51.39 14.29
CA PRO A 176 15.40 51.85 15.61
C PRO A 176 14.09 52.63 15.48
N ASP A 177 13.05 52.15 16.17
CA ASP A 177 11.80 52.88 16.38
C ASP A 177 12.11 54.29 16.90
N LEU A 178 11.58 55.31 16.21
CA LEU A 178 11.45 56.68 16.70
C LEU A 178 10.02 56.92 17.17
#